data_AF-A0A5J9T2G3-F1
#
_entry.id   AF-A0A5J9T2G3-F1
#
_cell.length_a   1.000
_cell.length_b   1.000
_cell.length_c   1.000
_cell.angle_alpha   90.00
_cell.angle_beta   90.00
_cell.angle_gamma   90.00
#
_symmetry.space_group_name_H-M   'P 1'
#
loop_
_entity.id
_entity.type
_entity.pdbx_description
1 polymer ?
#
loop_
_entity_poly.entity_id
_entity_poly.type
_entity_poly.pdbx_seq_one_letter_code
_entity_poly.pdbx_strand_id
1 'polypeptide(L)'
;MNPQQPPGSSSHATHNSDDVAANAAAHGDGGNATTLRDRILQGPDAHIGSVSKRTRKLWVHDECGYMAQAQREPVAAYVVPGLMAQREVTYVPALLKIFDEVLLHAADNHHPAIDATLRVDVDAAGGRVSVYCTGDGGVPIAVHHDKPVFVPETLFGHFTGAGDNPDDNNIEVAGAGDGRYGVKLANVFSTEFIVEIADGPGRRKYKQVFSDNMGTASYPEVTGYTEGTSFTKVTFTPDLARFNMTRLDEDDAVAAMQKRTFDMTGVLGGAVQVEFNGKRMPVQCFSDYVLWHVWKPWSMANGSGGEPPVICKSVDGQWEVGVSLTGHGAQFAQVSFVNKIATVAGGTHVDHVARKIATHVVSYMKDRFGQADVDEEDVKRHLMVFVNLLMESPTFDSPTSREALTTSQEEFGSECELSHLFYAMVLRRLLARLKTK
;
A
#
# COMPACT_ATOMS: atom_id res chain seq x y z
N MET A 1 24.93 31.30 -82.36
CA MET A 1 24.11 32.53 -82.34
C MET A 1 22.83 32.21 -81.58
N ASN A 2 22.53 32.95 -80.49
CA ASN A 2 21.26 32.93 -79.74
C ASN A 2 20.19 33.79 -80.50
N PRO A 3 18.86 33.86 -80.19
CA PRO A 3 18.16 33.48 -78.93
C PRO A 3 16.65 33.00 -79.01
N GLN A 4 16.07 32.66 -77.83
CA GLN A 4 14.67 32.88 -77.33
C GLN A 4 13.47 32.09 -77.97
N GLN A 5 12.37 31.63 -77.31
CA GLN A 5 11.72 31.79 -75.99
C GLN A 5 10.58 30.68 -75.78
N PRO A 6 9.64 30.69 -74.77
CA PRO A 6 9.32 29.57 -73.85
C PRO A 6 7.88 28.97 -73.97
N PRO A 7 7.40 28.13 -73.02
CA PRO A 7 5.96 27.92 -72.84
C PRO A 7 5.40 28.34 -71.47
N GLY A 8 4.23 29.02 -71.51
CA GLY A 8 2.99 28.51 -70.94
C GLY A 8 2.64 28.80 -69.47
N SER A 9 1.70 29.74 -69.29
CA SER A 9 1.03 30.10 -68.03
C SER A 9 -0.27 29.33 -67.74
N SER A 10 -0.53 29.08 -66.45
CA SER A 10 -1.81 29.10 -65.69
C SER A 10 -3.04 28.28 -66.12
N SER A 11 -3.63 27.54 -65.18
CA SER A 11 -5.02 27.79 -64.72
C SER A 11 -5.37 27.01 -63.45
N HIS A 12 -6.11 27.68 -62.56
CA HIS A 12 -6.80 27.17 -61.38
C HIS A 12 -7.96 26.22 -61.76
N ALA A 13 -8.24 25.23 -60.91
CA ALA A 13 -9.58 24.65 -60.81
C ALA A 13 -9.89 24.21 -59.37
N THR A 14 -11.08 24.62 -58.96
CA THR A 14 -11.73 24.61 -57.66
C THR A 14 -12.37 23.26 -57.30
N HIS A 15 -12.62 23.10 -56.00
CA HIS A 15 -13.47 22.07 -55.38
C HIS A 15 -14.77 21.78 -56.14
N ASN A 16 -15.13 20.49 -56.17
CA ASN A 16 -16.53 20.09 -56.22
C ASN A 16 -16.76 19.04 -55.12
N SER A 17 -17.66 19.40 -54.20
CA SER A 17 -18.27 18.57 -53.17
C SER A 17 -19.37 17.74 -53.79
N ASP A 18 -19.24 16.41 -53.76
CA ASP A 18 -20.35 15.44 -53.83
C ASP A 18 -19.73 14.03 -53.80
N ASP A 19 -19.46 13.49 -52.61
CA ASP A 19 -19.23 12.04 -52.41
C ASP A 19 -19.19 11.67 -50.90
N VAL A 20 -20.19 12.12 -50.13
CA VAL A 20 -20.41 11.62 -48.74
C VAL A 20 -21.90 11.41 -48.50
N ALA A 21 -22.52 10.47 -49.22
CA ALA A 21 -23.88 10.02 -48.91
C ALA A 21 -24.23 8.65 -49.53
N ALA A 22 -23.36 7.64 -49.39
CA ALA A 22 -23.73 6.26 -49.72
C ALA A 22 -22.80 5.23 -49.05
N ASN A 23 -22.85 5.10 -47.72
CA ASN A 23 -22.37 3.87 -47.07
C ASN A 23 -23.05 3.61 -45.71
N ALA A 24 -24.36 3.84 -45.64
CA ALA A 24 -25.19 3.50 -44.50
C ALA A 24 -26.21 2.44 -44.92
N ALA A 25 -25.79 1.17 -45.00
CA ALA A 25 -26.62 -0.03 -44.84
C ALA A 25 -25.89 -1.28 -45.35
N ALA A 26 -25.00 -1.85 -44.51
CA ALA A 26 -24.71 -3.28 -44.47
C ALA A 26 -23.59 -3.54 -43.45
N HIS A 27 -23.96 -3.79 -42.19
CA HIS A 27 -23.30 -4.78 -41.33
C HIS A 27 -24.20 -4.99 -40.11
N GLY A 28 -25.07 -5.99 -40.23
CA GLY A 28 -25.72 -6.62 -39.10
C GLY A 28 -24.75 -7.58 -38.42
N ASP A 29 -24.92 -7.69 -37.11
CA ASP A 29 -24.30 -8.61 -36.16
C ASP A 29 -22.89 -8.23 -35.63
N GLY A 30 -22.83 -7.13 -34.88
CA GLY A 30 -21.71 -6.82 -33.99
C GLY A 30 -22.08 -7.13 -32.55
N GLY A 31 -21.63 -8.28 -32.03
CA GLY A 31 -21.61 -8.50 -30.58
C GLY A 31 -20.74 -7.41 -29.93
N ASN A 32 -21.30 -6.64 -29.00
CA ASN A 32 -20.57 -5.60 -28.25
C ASN A 32 -19.35 -6.23 -27.58
N ALA A 33 -18.14 -6.00 -28.10
CA ALA A 33 -16.91 -6.35 -27.40
C ALA A 33 -16.83 -5.49 -26.12
N THR A 34 -17.05 -6.10 -24.96
CA THR A 34 -16.92 -5.44 -23.65
C THR A 34 -15.49 -4.95 -23.45
N THR A 35 -15.32 -3.69 -23.07
CA THR A 35 -13.99 -3.12 -22.83
C THR A 35 -13.31 -3.81 -21.63
N LEU A 36 -11.99 -3.71 -21.50
CA LEU A 36 -11.26 -4.19 -20.32
C LEU A 36 -11.83 -3.58 -19.02
N ARG A 37 -12.15 -2.28 -19.05
CA ARG A 37 -12.81 -1.59 -17.93
C ARG A 37 -14.14 -2.26 -17.56
N ASP A 38 -14.99 -2.56 -18.54
CA ASP A 38 -16.30 -3.17 -18.28
C ASP A 38 -16.15 -4.56 -17.69
N ARG A 39 -15.16 -5.35 -18.15
CA ARG A 39 -14.84 -6.66 -17.57
C ARG A 39 -14.38 -6.55 -16.11
N ILE A 40 -13.53 -5.57 -15.79
CA ILE A 40 -13.09 -5.30 -14.41
C ILE A 40 -14.29 -4.96 -13.53
N LEU A 41 -15.22 -4.12 -14.01
CA LEU A 41 -16.42 -3.73 -13.28
C LEU A 41 -17.42 -4.88 -13.10
N GLN A 42 -17.48 -5.81 -14.05
CA GLN A 42 -18.33 -7.02 -13.98
C GLN A 42 -17.74 -8.09 -13.04
N GLY A 43 -16.42 -8.19 -12.95
CA GLY A 43 -15.71 -9.17 -12.14
C GLY A 43 -14.73 -8.56 -11.12
N PRO A 44 -15.19 -7.69 -10.20
CA PRO A 44 -14.30 -6.93 -9.31
C PRO A 44 -13.43 -7.81 -8.41
N ASP A 45 -13.94 -8.97 -7.98
CA ASP A 45 -13.25 -9.87 -7.05
C ASP A 45 -11.89 -10.35 -7.59
N ALA A 46 -11.77 -10.53 -8.91
CA ALA A 46 -10.52 -10.93 -9.54
C ALA A 46 -9.45 -9.82 -9.52
N HIS A 47 -9.84 -8.56 -9.35
CA HIS A 47 -8.94 -7.40 -9.51
C HIS A 47 -8.69 -6.62 -8.22
N ILE A 48 -9.69 -6.49 -7.36
CA ILE A 48 -9.59 -5.75 -6.09
C ILE A 48 -9.99 -6.58 -4.86
N GLY A 49 -10.43 -7.83 -5.06
CA GLY A 49 -10.90 -8.71 -4.00
C GLY A 49 -12.37 -8.47 -3.68
N SER A 50 -12.86 -9.12 -2.61
CA SER A 50 -14.30 -9.17 -2.34
C SER A 50 -14.92 -7.81 -2.11
N VAL A 51 -16.03 -7.54 -2.80
CA VAL A 51 -16.93 -6.39 -2.56
C VAL A 51 -17.93 -6.61 -1.41
N SER A 52 -17.85 -7.76 -0.73
CA SER A 52 -18.68 -8.07 0.44
C SER A 52 -17.95 -7.75 1.74
N LYS A 53 -18.71 -7.30 2.74
CA LYS A 53 -18.18 -7.07 4.09
C LYS A 53 -17.65 -8.38 4.69
N ARG A 54 -16.50 -8.29 5.36
CA ARG A 54 -15.98 -9.37 6.21
C ARG A 54 -15.53 -8.80 7.55
N THR A 55 -15.66 -9.61 8.59
CA THR A 55 -15.16 -9.28 9.93
C THR A 55 -13.86 -10.03 10.18
N ARG A 56 -12.80 -9.31 10.57
CA ARG A 56 -11.54 -9.91 11.00
C ARG A 56 -11.02 -9.19 12.24
N LYS A 57 -10.29 -9.92 13.07
CA LYS A 57 -9.53 -9.34 14.17
C LYS A 57 -8.26 -8.70 13.60
N LEU A 58 -8.20 -7.37 13.61
CA LEU A 58 -7.08 -6.60 13.07
C LEU A 58 -6.51 -5.65 14.12
N TRP A 59 -5.24 -5.31 13.95
CA TRP A 59 -4.65 -4.17 14.66
C TRP A 59 -5.22 -2.87 14.10
N VAL A 60 -5.61 -1.97 14.98
CA VAL A 60 -6.06 -0.61 14.67
C VAL A 60 -5.58 0.36 15.75
N HIS A 61 -5.51 1.63 15.39
CA HIS A 61 -5.13 2.70 16.31
C HIS A 61 -6.25 2.90 17.34
N ASP A 62 -5.90 2.85 18.64
CA ASP A 62 -6.84 3.14 19.72
C ASP A 62 -6.67 4.59 20.20
N GLU A 63 -7.55 5.47 19.73
CA GLU A 63 -7.55 6.88 20.15
C GLU A 63 -8.01 7.07 21.61
N CYS A 64 -8.68 6.07 22.22
CA CYS A 64 -8.97 6.08 23.64
C CYS A 64 -7.69 5.74 24.41
N GLY A 65 -6.93 6.77 24.78
CA GLY A 65 -5.71 6.61 25.59
C GLY A 65 -5.94 5.70 26.80
N TYR A 66 -4.98 4.82 27.06
CA TYR A 66 -5.03 3.94 28.23
C TYR A 66 -4.86 4.77 29.51
N MET A 67 -5.92 4.85 30.32
CA MET A 67 -5.85 5.27 31.72
C MET A 67 -5.62 4.02 32.57
N ALA A 68 -4.37 3.74 32.97
CA ALA A 68 -4.17 2.91 34.14
C ALA A 68 -4.79 3.65 35.33
N GLN A 69 -5.82 3.09 35.98
CA GLN A 69 -6.33 3.63 37.24
C GLN A 69 -5.21 3.58 38.28
N ALA A 70 -4.53 4.71 38.48
CA ALA A 70 -3.58 4.89 39.57
C ALA A 70 -4.37 4.95 40.88
N GLN A 71 -4.43 3.84 41.61
CA GLN A 71 -4.61 3.92 43.05
C GLN A 71 -3.33 4.53 43.64
N ARG A 72 -3.43 5.83 43.96
CA ARG A 72 -2.61 6.59 44.93
C ARG A 72 -1.10 6.47 44.77
N GLU A 73 -0.52 7.40 43.98
CA GLU A 73 0.74 8.15 44.21
C GLU A 73 1.19 8.77 42.87
N PRO A 74 1.85 9.95 42.86
CA PRO A 74 2.23 10.64 41.63
C PRO A 74 3.54 10.07 41.09
N VAL A 75 3.47 8.96 40.36
CA VAL A 75 4.53 8.54 39.44
C VAL A 75 4.08 8.97 38.05
N ALA A 76 4.92 9.72 37.32
CA ALA A 76 4.62 10.25 35.99
C ALA A 76 4.10 9.14 35.06
N ALA A 77 2.79 9.07 34.90
CA ALA A 77 2.12 8.14 34.01
C ALA A 77 2.32 8.64 32.57
N TYR A 78 3.19 7.98 31.82
CA TYR A 78 3.20 8.14 30.36
C TYR A 78 1.96 7.44 29.81
N VAL A 79 0.84 8.16 29.75
CA VAL A 79 -0.21 7.82 28.80
C VAL A 79 0.43 8.04 27.43
N VAL A 80 0.51 6.99 26.61
CA VAL A 80 0.77 7.13 25.17
C VAL A 80 -0.60 6.99 24.51
N PRO A 81 -1.32 8.10 24.21
CA PRO A 81 -2.52 8.04 23.39
C PRO A 81 -2.16 7.41 22.04
N GLY A 82 -3.01 6.53 21.51
CA GLY A 82 -2.89 6.02 20.14
C GLY A 82 -2.25 4.64 19.95
N LEU A 83 -1.92 3.92 21.01
CA LEU A 83 -1.32 2.58 20.88
C LEU A 83 -2.20 1.64 20.05
N MET A 84 -1.55 0.67 19.39
CA MET A 84 -2.27 -0.30 18.58
C MET A 84 -3.00 -1.30 19.46
N ALA A 85 -4.23 -1.63 19.06
CA ALA A 85 -5.05 -2.63 19.73
C ALA A 85 -5.66 -3.57 18.71
N GLN A 86 -5.80 -4.85 19.07
CA GLN A 86 -6.58 -5.78 18.27
C GLN A 86 -8.06 -5.65 18.62
N ARG A 87 -8.89 -5.45 17.60
CA ARG A 87 -10.35 -5.60 17.72
C ARG A 87 -10.93 -6.20 16.44
N GLU A 88 -12.18 -6.62 16.51
CA GLU A 88 -12.94 -6.98 15.33
C GLU A 88 -13.22 -5.71 14.51
N VAL A 89 -12.95 -5.80 13.22
CA VAL A 89 -13.17 -4.74 12.23
C VAL A 89 -13.98 -5.35 11.10
N THR A 90 -15.13 -4.76 10.78
CA THR A 90 -15.98 -5.15 9.66
C THR A 90 -15.78 -4.20 8.49
N TYR A 91 -15.12 -4.67 7.44
CA TYR A 91 -14.74 -3.84 6.30
C TYR A 91 -14.98 -4.54 4.97
N VAL A 92 -15.00 -3.77 3.89
CA VAL A 92 -15.02 -4.29 2.52
C VAL A 92 -13.57 -4.37 2.02
N PRO A 93 -13.04 -5.58 1.72
CA PRO A 93 -11.65 -5.76 1.27
C PRO A 93 -11.32 -4.95 0.03
N ALA A 94 -12.23 -4.94 -0.95
CA ALA A 94 -12.09 -4.21 -2.20
C ALA A 94 -11.90 -2.70 -2.01
N LEU A 95 -12.58 -2.09 -1.02
CA LEU A 95 -12.43 -0.68 -0.69
C LEU A 95 -11.04 -0.37 -0.11
N LEU A 96 -10.57 -1.20 0.85
CA LEU A 96 -9.23 -1.02 1.40
C LEU A 96 -8.14 -1.27 0.37
N LYS A 97 -8.40 -2.17 -0.59
CA LYS A 97 -7.47 -2.48 -1.67
C LYS A 97 -7.24 -1.27 -2.57
N ILE A 98 -8.30 -0.61 -3.04
CA ILE A 98 -8.14 0.57 -3.89
C ILE A 98 -7.46 1.73 -3.15
N PHE A 99 -7.72 1.88 -1.84
CA PHE A 99 -7.01 2.82 -0.99
C PHE A 99 -5.51 2.48 -0.90
N ASP A 100 -5.18 1.21 -0.66
CA ASP A 100 -3.79 0.75 -0.55
C ASP A 100 -3.01 0.93 -1.86
N GLU A 101 -3.64 0.71 -3.02
CA GLU A 101 -3.01 0.97 -4.33
C GLU A 101 -2.63 2.45 -4.52
N VAL A 102 -3.48 3.39 -4.07
CA VAL A 102 -3.16 4.82 -4.10
C VAL A 102 -2.05 5.15 -3.09
N LEU A 103 -2.10 4.55 -1.90
CA LEU A 103 -1.11 4.76 -0.85
C LEU A 103 0.28 4.26 -1.25
N LEU A 104 0.36 3.04 -1.80
CA LEU A 104 1.59 2.45 -2.32
C LEU A 104 2.16 3.27 -3.47
N HIS A 105 1.31 3.69 -4.42
CA HIS A 105 1.71 4.57 -5.51
C HIS A 105 2.33 5.89 -4.99
N ALA A 106 1.71 6.51 -3.99
CA ALA A 106 2.24 7.72 -3.37
C ALA A 106 3.59 7.47 -2.68
N ALA A 107 3.74 6.33 -2.01
CA ALA A 107 4.93 5.91 -1.30
C ALA A 107 6.10 5.49 -2.20
N ASP A 108 5.85 5.07 -3.45
CA ASP A 108 6.87 4.57 -4.38
C ASP A 108 7.35 5.60 -5.40
N ASN A 109 6.51 6.57 -5.77
CA ASN A 109 6.81 7.46 -6.90
C ASN A 109 7.72 8.65 -6.61
N HIS A 110 8.15 8.79 -5.36
CA HIS A 110 9.11 9.82 -4.99
C HIS A 110 10.29 9.16 -4.29
N HIS A 111 11.48 9.58 -4.67
CA HIS A 111 12.66 9.30 -3.87
C HIS A 111 12.50 10.09 -2.57
N PRO A 112 12.69 9.44 -1.40
CA PRO A 112 12.61 10.14 -0.12
C PRO A 112 13.61 11.29 -0.10
N ALA A 113 13.10 12.52 -0.23
CA ALA A 113 13.85 13.73 0.02
C ALA A 113 13.85 14.02 1.52
N ILE A 114 14.80 14.85 1.99
CA ILE A 114 14.72 15.40 3.34
C ILE A 114 13.40 16.17 3.47
N ASP A 115 12.67 15.92 4.55
CA ASP A 115 11.35 16.50 4.85
C ASP A 115 10.22 16.11 3.87
N ALA A 116 10.37 14.97 3.17
CA ALA A 116 9.28 14.39 2.40
C ALA A 116 8.06 14.13 3.31
N THR A 117 6.85 14.28 2.76
CA THR A 117 5.60 14.12 3.49
C THR A 117 4.71 13.13 2.76
N LEU A 118 4.10 12.21 3.49
CA LEU A 118 2.96 11.40 3.04
C LEU A 118 1.75 11.74 3.90
N ARG A 119 0.75 12.38 3.32
CA ARG A 119 -0.47 12.80 4.03
C ARG A 119 -1.68 12.10 3.44
N VAL A 120 -2.52 11.57 4.32
CA VAL A 120 -3.82 11.00 3.98
C VAL A 120 -4.92 11.81 4.66
N ASP A 121 -5.92 12.21 3.90
CA ASP A 121 -7.11 12.89 4.41
C ASP A 121 -8.35 12.09 3.99
N VAL A 122 -9.18 11.70 4.95
CA VAL A 122 -10.40 10.92 4.78
C VAL A 122 -11.58 11.74 5.29
N ASP A 123 -12.42 12.19 4.36
CA ASP A 123 -13.73 12.78 4.64
C ASP A 123 -14.79 11.68 4.59
N ALA A 124 -15.13 11.13 5.76
CA ALA A 124 -16.09 10.03 5.87
C ALA A 124 -17.51 10.45 5.47
N ALA A 125 -17.89 11.69 5.79
CA ALA A 125 -19.21 12.24 5.48
C ALA A 125 -19.37 12.50 3.98
N GLY A 126 -18.34 13.05 3.34
CA GLY A 126 -18.30 13.26 1.89
C GLY A 126 -17.93 12.01 1.09
N GLY A 127 -17.51 10.92 1.76
CA GLY A 127 -17.08 9.69 1.10
C GLY A 127 -15.81 9.86 0.26
N ARG A 128 -14.92 10.77 0.63
CA ARG A 128 -13.76 11.17 -0.18
C ARG A 128 -12.45 10.90 0.54
N VAL A 129 -11.46 10.42 -0.20
CA VAL A 129 -10.10 10.16 0.31
C VAL A 129 -9.08 10.88 -0.56
N SER A 130 -8.13 11.56 0.08
CA SER A 130 -6.99 12.21 -0.56
C SER A 130 -5.70 11.61 -0.05
N VAL A 131 -4.77 11.30 -0.95
CA VAL A 131 -3.40 10.91 -0.63
C VAL A 131 -2.47 11.89 -1.32
N TYR A 132 -1.64 12.55 -0.53
CA TYR A 132 -0.69 13.58 -0.95
C TYR A 132 0.72 13.12 -0.59
N CYS A 133 1.66 13.24 -1.52
CA CYS A 133 3.07 13.02 -1.24
C CYS A 133 3.97 14.09 -1.84
N THR A 134 5.07 14.36 -1.14
CA THR A 134 6.21 15.15 -1.63
C THR A 134 7.46 14.29 -1.69
N GLY A 135 8.47 14.78 -2.39
CA GLY A 135 9.80 14.19 -2.47
C GLY A 135 10.48 14.55 -3.78
N ASP A 136 11.64 13.94 -4.02
CA ASP A 136 12.42 14.15 -5.24
C ASP A 136 11.98 13.17 -6.32
N GLY A 137 11.93 13.63 -7.57
CA GLY A 137 11.24 12.90 -8.63
C GLY A 137 9.72 12.98 -8.47
N GLY A 138 9.00 12.25 -9.31
CA GLY A 138 7.55 12.31 -9.36
C GLY A 138 7.03 12.10 -10.78
N VAL A 139 5.72 12.28 -10.97
CA VAL A 139 5.08 12.09 -12.27
C VAL A 139 5.39 13.30 -13.18
N PRO A 140 6.06 13.11 -14.34
CA PRO A 140 6.44 14.22 -15.21
C PRO A 140 5.24 14.94 -15.83
N ILE A 141 5.20 16.27 -15.77
CA ILE A 141 4.22 17.07 -16.54
C ILE A 141 4.72 17.25 -17.97
N ALA A 142 4.55 16.20 -18.78
CA ALA A 142 4.98 16.13 -20.17
C ALA A 142 3.93 15.42 -21.03
N VAL A 143 3.92 15.73 -22.33
CA VAL A 143 3.18 14.95 -23.32
C VAL A 143 3.95 13.67 -23.61
N HIS A 144 3.25 12.54 -23.70
CA HIS A 144 3.84 11.24 -24.00
C HIS A 144 4.51 11.28 -25.39
N HIS A 145 5.67 10.63 -25.55
CA HIS A 145 6.42 10.70 -26.81
C HIS A 145 5.64 10.14 -28.01
N ASP A 146 4.91 9.03 -27.82
CA ASP A 146 4.19 8.33 -28.89
C ASP A 146 2.69 8.64 -28.98
N LYS A 147 2.12 9.33 -27.98
CA LYS A 147 0.67 9.55 -27.88
C LYS A 147 0.37 11.01 -27.59
N PRO A 148 -0.66 11.62 -28.19
CA PRO A 148 -1.01 13.02 -27.97
C PRO A 148 -1.73 13.25 -26.62
N VAL A 149 -1.28 12.59 -25.56
CA VAL A 149 -1.85 12.65 -24.20
C VAL A 149 -0.75 12.92 -23.19
N PHE A 150 -1.09 13.49 -22.04
CA PHE A 150 -0.13 13.72 -20.98
C PHE A 150 0.31 12.40 -20.31
N VAL A 151 1.55 12.36 -19.83
CA VAL A 151 2.08 11.24 -19.04
C VAL A 151 1.20 10.95 -17.81
N PRO A 152 0.78 11.97 -17.01
CA PRO A 152 -0.19 11.76 -15.93
C PRO A 152 -1.48 11.09 -16.40
N GLU A 153 -2.08 11.56 -17.50
CA GLU A 153 -3.31 10.97 -18.04
C GLU A 153 -3.13 9.49 -18.38
N THR A 154 -1.99 9.13 -18.98
CA THR A 154 -1.68 7.73 -19.30
C THR A 154 -1.50 6.88 -18.05
N LEU A 155 -0.81 7.42 -17.04
CA LEU A 155 -0.52 6.71 -15.79
C LEU A 155 -1.78 6.44 -14.97
N PHE A 156 -2.73 7.38 -14.95
CA PHE A 156 -3.93 7.29 -14.10
C PHE A 156 -5.21 6.90 -14.84
N GLY A 157 -5.26 7.00 -16.18
CA GLY A 157 -6.48 6.85 -16.97
C GLY A 157 -6.45 5.77 -18.06
N HIS A 158 -5.27 5.24 -18.43
CA HIS A 158 -5.17 4.29 -19.55
C HIS A 158 -4.52 2.97 -19.12
N PHE A 159 -5.20 1.84 -19.35
CA PHE A 159 -4.55 0.53 -19.21
C PHE A 159 -3.46 0.38 -20.27
N THR A 160 -2.28 -0.10 -19.88
CA THR A 160 -1.13 -0.25 -20.78
C THR A 160 -0.83 -1.74 -20.96
N GLY A 161 -1.10 -2.28 -22.15
CA GLY A 161 -0.91 -3.69 -22.54
C GLY A 161 -1.74 -4.04 -23.78
N ALA A 162 -1.47 -5.18 -24.45
CA ALA A 162 -2.04 -5.62 -25.74
C ALA A 162 -3.59 -5.77 -25.82
N GLY A 163 -4.34 -5.29 -24.81
CA GLY A 163 -5.79 -5.41 -24.70
C GLY A 163 -6.62 -4.42 -25.53
N ASP A 164 -5.99 -3.61 -26.40
CA ASP A 164 -6.71 -2.79 -27.39
C ASP A 164 -7.08 -3.59 -28.65
N ASN A 165 -6.65 -4.87 -28.75
CA ASN A 165 -7.04 -5.75 -29.84
C ASN A 165 -8.14 -6.74 -29.37
N PRO A 166 -9.39 -6.65 -29.89
CA PRO A 166 -10.49 -7.51 -29.48
C PRO A 166 -10.28 -9.01 -29.76
N ASP A 167 -9.29 -9.37 -30.59
CA ASP A 167 -8.98 -10.76 -30.97
C ASP A 167 -7.87 -11.43 -30.14
N ASP A 168 -7.30 -10.73 -29.15
CA ASP A 168 -6.24 -11.32 -28.32
C ASP A 168 -6.84 -12.17 -27.20
N ASN A 169 -7.14 -13.44 -27.54
CA ASN A 169 -7.54 -14.48 -26.58
C ASN A 169 -6.39 -14.93 -25.68
N ASN A 170 -5.16 -14.45 -25.89
CA ASN A 170 -4.06 -14.58 -24.94
C ASN A 170 -4.13 -13.47 -23.89
N ILE A 171 -5.28 -13.38 -23.22
CA ILE A 171 -5.32 -12.92 -21.83
C ILE A 171 -4.78 -14.08 -21.01
N GLU A 172 -3.52 -14.44 -21.24
CA GLU A 172 -2.75 -15.12 -20.23
C GLU A 172 -2.91 -14.27 -18.99
N VAL A 173 -3.39 -14.89 -17.92
CA VAL A 173 -3.45 -14.34 -16.57
C VAL A 173 -1.99 -14.08 -16.17
N ALA A 174 -1.43 -13.00 -16.71
CA ALA A 174 -0.04 -12.62 -16.56
C ALA A 174 0.15 -12.19 -15.12
N GLY A 175 0.85 -13.04 -14.38
CA GLY A 175 0.88 -13.09 -12.94
C GLY A 175 1.41 -11.83 -12.25
N ALA A 176 0.72 -11.47 -11.17
CA ALA A 176 1.21 -11.37 -9.78
C ALA A 176 2.51 -10.60 -9.42
N GLY A 177 3.26 -10.03 -10.35
CA GLY A 177 4.55 -9.40 -10.06
C GLY A 177 4.74 -7.97 -10.59
N ASP A 178 3.77 -7.42 -11.32
CA ASP A 178 3.92 -6.13 -11.99
C ASP A 178 2.64 -5.31 -11.82
N GLY A 179 2.72 -4.16 -11.14
CA GLY A 179 1.61 -3.29 -10.74
C GLY A 179 0.83 -2.61 -11.88
N ARG A 180 0.46 -3.35 -12.93
CA ARG A 180 -0.06 -2.80 -14.21
C ARG A 180 -1.45 -2.18 -14.11
N TYR A 181 -2.26 -2.62 -13.14
CA TYR A 181 -3.57 -2.02 -12.84
C TYR A 181 -3.49 -0.97 -11.73
N GLY A 182 -2.86 -1.32 -10.60
CA GLY A 182 -2.44 -0.40 -9.53
C GLY A 182 -3.44 0.72 -9.20
N VAL A 183 -2.94 1.95 -9.22
CA VAL A 183 -3.71 3.18 -8.96
C VAL A 183 -4.90 3.39 -9.91
N LYS A 184 -4.88 2.80 -11.12
CA LYS A 184 -6.00 2.88 -12.08
C LYS A 184 -7.22 2.10 -11.60
N LEU A 185 -7.05 1.05 -10.78
CA LEU A 185 -8.18 0.36 -10.15
C LEU A 185 -8.94 1.30 -9.22
N ALA A 186 -8.23 2.16 -8.48
CA ALA A 186 -8.89 3.17 -7.67
C ALA A 186 -9.71 4.14 -8.53
N ASN A 187 -9.22 4.51 -9.71
CA ASN A 187 -9.98 5.32 -10.66
C ASN A 187 -11.23 4.59 -11.19
N VAL A 188 -11.08 3.33 -11.65
CA VAL A 188 -12.21 2.51 -12.11
C VAL A 188 -13.30 2.35 -11.06
N PHE A 189 -12.93 2.17 -9.79
CA PHE A 189 -13.91 2.00 -8.71
C PHE A 189 -14.27 3.30 -7.99
N SER A 190 -14.11 4.45 -8.66
CA SER A 190 -14.49 5.77 -8.14
C SER A 190 -15.50 6.48 -9.04
N THR A 191 -16.41 7.25 -8.45
CA THR A 191 -17.31 8.14 -9.20
C THR A 191 -16.59 9.40 -9.65
N GLU A 192 -15.57 9.83 -8.89
CA GLU A 192 -14.69 10.97 -9.17
C GLU A 192 -13.27 10.62 -8.74
N PHE A 193 -12.29 10.88 -9.60
CA PHE A 193 -10.87 10.66 -9.33
C PHE A 193 -10.06 11.84 -9.88
N ILE A 194 -9.40 12.58 -9.00
CA ILE A 194 -8.69 13.82 -9.29
C ILE A 194 -7.20 13.60 -9.09
N VAL A 195 -6.42 13.95 -10.11
CA VAL A 195 -4.95 13.96 -10.06
C VAL A 195 -4.48 15.40 -10.06
N GLU A 196 -3.72 15.79 -9.05
CA GLU A 196 -2.99 17.06 -9.01
C GLU A 196 -1.49 16.77 -8.89
N ILE A 197 -0.67 17.36 -9.77
CA ILE A 197 0.78 17.22 -9.72
C ILE A 197 1.39 18.61 -9.81
N ALA A 198 2.35 18.91 -8.96
CA ALA A 198 3.16 20.12 -9.07
C ALA A 198 4.61 19.75 -9.33
N ASP A 199 5.17 20.39 -10.36
CA ASP A 199 6.60 20.40 -10.68
C ASP A 199 7.16 21.72 -10.17
N GLY A 200 7.77 21.68 -8.99
CA GLY A 200 8.38 22.84 -8.33
C GLY A 200 9.45 23.51 -9.20
N PRO A 201 10.52 22.79 -9.58
CA PRO A 201 11.57 23.30 -10.46
C PRO A 201 11.06 23.79 -11.81
N GLY A 202 10.16 23.04 -12.45
CA GLY A 202 9.57 23.41 -13.74
C GLY A 202 8.44 24.43 -13.64
N ARG A 203 8.07 24.87 -12.43
CA ARG A 203 7.06 25.91 -12.13
C ARG A 203 5.71 25.69 -12.81
N ARG A 204 5.27 24.44 -12.86
CA ARG A 204 4.00 24.05 -13.48
C ARG A 204 3.18 23.18 -12.53
N LYS A 205 1.86 23.32 -12.61
CA LYS A 205 0.89 22.48 -11.92
C LYS A 205 -0.05 21.86 -12.95
N TYR A 206 -0.28 20.57 -12.82
CA TYR A 206 -1.21 19.77 -13.59
C TYR A 206 -2.42 19.41 -12.73
N LYS A 207 -3.61 19.47 -13.31
CA LYS A 207 -4.83 18.92 -12.72
C LYS A 207 -5.66 18.21 -13.77
N GLN A 208 -6.15 17.02 -13.47
CA GLN A 208 -7.11 16.31 -14.31
C GLN A 208 -8.15 15.59 -13.45
N VAL A 209 -9.39 15.55 -13.93
CA VAL A 209 -10.50 14.89 -13.26
C VAL A 209 -11.02 13.76 -14.14
N PHE A 210 -11.09 12.58 -13.57
CA PHE A 210 -11.76 11.42 -14.14
C PHE A 210 -13.09 11.20 -13.40
N SER A 211 -14.09 10.69 -14.13
CA SER A 211 -15.42 10.44 -13.59
C SER A 211 -16.05 9.22 -14.25
N ASP A 212 -17.19 8.80 -13.69
CA ASP A 212 -17.96 7.65 -14.19
C ASP A 212 -17.09 6.39 -14.26
N ASN A 213 -16.50 5.98 -13.13
CA ASN A 213 -15.68 4.77 -13.04
C ASN A 213 -14.52 4.75 -14.06
N MET A 214 -13.80 5.86 -14.26
CA MET A 214 -12.79 6.05 -15.32
C MET A 214 -13.35 6.02 -16.75
N GLY A 215 -14.66 6.24 -16.93
CA GLY A 215 -15.31 6.28 -18.24
C GLY A 215 -15.13 7.61 -18.97
N THR A 216 -14.93 8.70 -18.22
CA THR A 216 -14.71 10.04 -18.77
C THR A 216 -13.49 10.69 -18.13
N ALA A 217 -12.64 11.31 -18.95
CA ALA A 217 -11.52 12.15 -18.51
C ALA A 217 -11.75 13.60 -18.95
N SER A 218 -11.56 14.55 -18.04
CA SER A 218 -11.53 15.97 -18.39
C SER A 218 -10.28 16.29 -19.21
N TYR A 219 -10.32 17.40 -19.97
CA TYR A 219 -9.08 17.98 -20.46
C TYR A 219 -8.16 18.34 -19.28
N PRO A 220 -6.84 18.11 -19.39
CA PRO A 220 -5.91 18.47 -18.34
C PRO A 220 -5.71 19.98 -18.26
N GLU A 221 -5.77 20.51 -17.05
CA GLU A 221 -5.46 21.91 -16.74
C GLU A 221 -3.98 22.01 -16.37
N VAL A 222 -3.19 22.76 -17.15
CA VAL A 222 -1.79 23.05 -16.84
C VAL A 222 -1.61 24.54 -16.59
N THR A 223 -1.24 24.89 -15.37
CA THR A 223 -1.07 26.28 -14.91
C THR A 223 0.34 26.54 -14.40
N GLY A 224 0.69 27.81 -14.19
CA GLY A 224 1.92 28.16 -13.48
C GLY A 224 1.87 27.75 -12.01
N TYR A 225 3.04 27.50 -11.42
CA TYR A 225 3.22 27.13 -10.01
C TYR A 225 4.40 27.87 -9.38
N THR A 226 4.23 28.33 -8.13
CA THR A 226 5.18 29.22 -7.45
C THR A 226 5.64 28.73 -6.08
N GLU A 227 5.02 27.71 -5.50
CA GLU A 227 5.32 27.26 -4.12
C GLU A 227 6.57 26.37 -4.03
N GLY A 228 7.29 26.17 -5.14
CA GLY A 228 8.65 25.59 -5.22
C GLY A 228 8.77 24.10 -4.88
N THR A 229 7.83 23.55 -4.11
CA THR A 229 7.82 22.15 -3.65
C THR A 229 7.06 21.28 -4.63
N SER A 230 7.69 20.23 -5.15
CA SER A 230 7.00 19.24 -5.99
C SER A 230 6.09 18.35 -5.15
N PHE A 231 4.92 18.00 -5.69
CA PHE A 231 4.00 17.08 -5.04
C PHE A 231 3.18 16.28 -6.05
N THR A 232 2.69 15.13 -5.62
CA THR A 232 1.58 14.41 -6.28
C THR A 232 0.45 14.24 -5.28
N LYS A 233 -0.77 14.53 -5.71
CA LYS A 233 -1.98 14.33 -4.91
C LYS A 233 -3.02 13.61 -5.75
N VAL A 234 -3.50 12.50 -5.21
CA VAL A 234 -4.64 11.76 -5.74
C VAL A 234 -5.80 11.94 -4.78
N THR A 235 -6.95 12.37 -5.28
CA THR A 235 -8.20 12.44 -4.52
C THR A 235 -9.26 11.62 -5.20
N PHE A 236 -9.90 10.70 -4.49
CA PHE A 236 -10.89 9.82 -5.07
C PHE A 236 -12.12 9.71 -4.17
N THR A 237 -13.28 9.61 -4.83
CA THR A 237 -14.57 9.36 -4.21
C THR A 237 -14.99 7.95 -4.65
N PRO A 238 -14.80 6.91 -3.81
CA PRO A 238 -15.15 5.54 -4.16
C PRO A 238 -16.62 5.42 -4.55
N ASP A 239 -16.90 4.57 -5.53
CA ASP A 239 -18.26 4.20 -5.89
C ASP A 239 -18.83 3.23 -4.85
N LEU A 240 -19.28 3.77 -3.71
CA LEU A 240 -19.74 3.01 -2.56
C LEU A 240 -20.87 2.03 -2.91
N ALA A 241 -21.70 2.34 -3.91
CA ALA A 241 -22.76 1.45 -4.36
C ALA A 241 -22.19 0.13 -4.88
N ARG A 242 -21.06 0.16 -5.60
CA ARG A 242 -20.36 -1.07 -6.06
C ARG A 242 -19.76 -1.89 -4.94
N PHE A 243 -19.52 -1.27 -3.79
CA PHE A 243 -19.05 -1.92 -2.57
C PHE A 243 -20.19 -2.34 -1.63
N ASN A 244 -21.46 -2.23 -2.06
CA ASN A 244 -22.63 -2.45 -1.21
C ASN A 244 -22.63 -1.56 0.06
N MET A 245 -22.17 -0.32 -0.10
CA MET A 245 -22.04 0.68 0.96
C MET A 245 -22.78 1.97 0.57
N THR A 246 -23.24 2.71 1.58
CA THR A 246 -23.88 4.02 1.40
C THR A 246 -23.04 5.17 1.96
N ARG A 247 -22.09 4.86 2.84
CA ARG A 247 -21.14 5.78 3.46
C ARG A 247 -19.86 5.05 3.85
N LEU A 248 -18.79 5.79 4.06
CA LEU A 248 -17.60 5.25 4.72
C LEU A 248 -17.92 5.08 6.21
N ASP A 249 -17.70 3.87 6.73
CA ASP A 249 -17.91 3.58 8.14
C ASP A 249 -16.74 4.16 8.96
N GLU A 250 -17.00 5.17 9.78
CA GLU A 250 -15.99 5.84 10.60
C GLU A 250 -15.32 4.87 11.57
N ASP A 251 -16.10 3.96 12.17
CA ASP A 251 -15.58 3.06 13.20
C ASP A 251 -14.67 1.99 12.60
N ASP A 252 -14.95 1.50 11.39
CA ASP A 252 -14.23 0.36 10.81
C ASP A 252 -13.40 0.70 9.57
N ALA A 253 -14.02 1.28 8.54
CA ALA A 253 -13.33 1.54 7.27
C ALA A 253 -12.26 2.63 7.44
N VAL A 254 -12.60 3.74 8.11
CA VAL A 254 -11.66 4.83 8.36
C VAL A 254 -10.56 4.40 9.33
N ALA A 255 -10.89 3.63 10.38
CA ALA A 255 -9.89 3.08 11.29
C ALA A 255 -8.89 2.14 10.59
N ALA A 256 -9.35 1.32 9.65
CA ALA A 256 -8.49 0.47 8.85
C ALA A 256 -7.58 1.28 7.90
N MET A 257 -8.11 2.35 7.28
CA MET A 257 -7.31 3.29 6.48
C MET A 257 -6.27 4.01 7.35
N GLN A 258 -6.66 4.51 8.54
CA GLN A 258 -5.77 5.15 9.50
C GLN A 258 -4.65 4.23 9.94
N LYS A 259 -4.96 2.96 10.28
CA LYS A 259 -3.94 1.97 10.63
C LYS A 259 -3.01 1.72 9.46
N ARG A 260 -3.53 1.61 8.24
CA ARG A 260 -2.69 1.37 7.06
C ARG A 260 -1.81 2.58 6.72
N THR A 261 -2.28 3.80 6.94
CA THR A 261 -1.44 5.00 6.91
C THR A 261 -0.39 4.97 8.02
N PHE A 262 -0.75 4.56 9.24
CA PHE A 262 0.21 4.41 10.33
C PHE A 262 1.29 3.38 10.00
N ASP A 263 0.97 2.28 9.31
CA ASP A 263 1.97 1.30 8.85
C ASP A 263 3.10 1.95 8.03
N MET A 264 2.79 2.99 7.24
CA MET A 264 3.78 3.74 6.45
C MET A 264 4.87 4.38 7.34
N THR A 265 4.55 4.74 8.58
CA THR A 265 5.54 5.27 9.53
C THR A 265 6.66 4.29 9.84
N GLY A 266 6.34 2.99 9.85
CA GLY A 266 7.28 1.92 10.12
C GLY A 266 8.10 1.52 8.91
N VAL A 267 7.57 1.66 7.68
CA VAL A 267 8.19 1.12 6.45
C VAL A 267 8.82 2.16 5.53
N LEU A 268 8.53 3.45 5.70
CA LEU A 268 9.14 4.54 4.89
C LEU A 268 10.41 5.13 5.51
N GLY A 269 10.70 4.78 6.76
CA GLY A 269 11.86 5.30 7.49
C GLY A 269 11.73 6.77 7.88
N GLY A 270 12.77 7.29 8.56
CA GLY A 270 12.71 8.60 9.23
C GLY A 270 12.77 9.82 8.31
N ALA A 271 12.96 9.63 7.01
CA ALA A 271 12.99 10.73 6.04
C ALA A 271 11.60 11.24 5.66
N VAL A 272 10.54 10.46 5.91
CA VAL A 272 9.17 10.77 5.48
C VAL A 272 8.28 11.05 6.69
N GLN A 273 7.75 12.27 6.78
CA GLN A 273 6.71 12.61 7.76
C GLN A 273 5.36 12.07 7.29
N VAL A 274 4.72 11.24 8.11
CA VAL A 274 3.38 10.72 7.81
C VAL A 274 2.32 11.51 8.58
N GLU A 275 1.22 11.85 7.90
CA GLU A 275 0.08 12.58 8.47
C GLU A 275 -1.25 11.88 8.09
N PHE A 276 -2.22 11.88 9.01
CA PHE A 276 -3.59 11.42 8.76
C PHE A 276 -4.61 12.42 9.33
N ASN A 277 -5.54 12.89 8.49
CA ASN A 277 -6.55 13.89 8.85
C ASN A 277 -5.97 15.11 9.58
N GLY A 278 -4.88 15.66 9.03
CA GLY A 278 -4.15 16.80 9.60
C GLY A 278 -3.36 16.53 10.89
N LYS A 279 -3.35 15.29 11.40
CA LYS A 279 -2.54 14.91 12.57
C LYS A 279 -1.25 14.21 12.12
N ARG A 280 -0.11 14.66 12.63
CA ARG A 280 1.18 13.99 12.45
C ARG A 280 1.22 12.68 13.21
N MET A 281 1.70 11.63 12.56
CA MET A 281 1.97 10.37 13.23
C MET A 281 3.27 10.48 14.04
N PRO A 282 3.28 10.01 15.30
CA PRO A 282 4.41 10.21 16.23
C PRO A 282 5.55 9.18 16.06
N VAL A 283 5.52 8.37 15.01
CA VAL A 283 6.48 7.30 14.73
C VAL A 283 7.24 7.63 13.46
N GLN A 284 8.55 7.38 13.47
CA GLN A 284 9.45 7.69 12.34
C GLN A 284 10.37 6.52 11.96
N CYS A 285 10.32 5.40 12.66
CA CYS A 285 11.14 4.23 12.32
C CYS A 285 10.45 2.92 12.70
N PHE A 286 10.95 1.83 12.11
CA PHE A 286 10.39 0.50 12.32
C PHE A 286 10.41 0.06 13.80
N SER A 287 11.48 0.37 14.55
CA SER A 287 11.55 0.00 15.97
C SER A 287 10.49 0.69 16.83
N ASP A 288 10.23 1.98 16.57
CA ASP A 288 9.18 2.72 17.26
C ASP A 288 7.80 2.16 16.86
N TYR A 289 7.58 1.89 15.58
CA TYR A 289 6.35 1.25 15.09
C TYR A 289 6.07 -0.09 15.79
N VAL A 290 7.11 -0.92 16.02
CA VAL A 290 6.99 -2.18 16.76
C VAL A 290 6.58 -1.94 18.21
N LEU A 291 7.17 -0.95 18.88
CA LEU A 291 6.81 -0.60 20.27
C LEU A 291 5.34 -0.25 20.40
N TRP A 292 4.75 0.44 19.41
CA TRP A 292 3.33 0.80 19.43
C TRP A 292 2.37 -0.40 19.44
N HIS A 293 2.81 -1.54 18.92
CA HIS A 293 2.04 -2.81 18.95
C HIS A 293 2.19 -3.57 20.26
N VAL A 294 3.30 -3.39 20.96
CA VAL A 294 3.64 -4.18 22.14
C VAL A 294 3.29 -3.47 23.44
N TRP A 295 3.35 -2.14 23.46
CA TRP A 295 3.21 -1.36 24.69
C TRP A 295 1.87 -1.58 25.39
N LYS A 296 0.75 -1.50 24.66
CA LYS A 296 -0.59 -1.66 25.26
C LYS A 296 -0.80 -3.07 25.82
N PRO A 297 -0.58 -4.17 25.07
CA PRO A 297 -0.63 -5.52 25.62
C PRO A 297 0.28 -5.71 26.84
N TRP A 298 1.50 -5.16 26.79
CA TRP A 298 2.46 -5.29 27.86
C TRP A 298 2.03 -4.53 29.13
N SER A 299 1.56 -3.29 29.00
CA SER A 299 1.12 -2.49 30.15
C SER A 299 -0.14 -3.05 30.80
N MET A 300 -1.06 -3.63 30.03
CA MET A 300 -2.22 -4.33 30.58
C MET A 300 -1.81 -5.56 31.42
N ALA A 301 -0.73 -6.25 31.03
CA ALA A 301 -0.27 -7.45 31.74
C ALA A 301 0.68 -7.15 32.91
N ASN A 302 1.46 -6.06 32.87
CA ASN A 302 2.54 -5.79 33.82
C ASN A 302 2.41 -4.45 34.57
N GLY A 303 1.34 -3.68 34.35
CA GLY A 303 1.15 -2.35 34.92
C GLY A 303 2.03 -1.28 34.25
N SER A 304 2.51 -0.31 35.04
CA SER A 304 3.32 0.83 34.57
C SER A 304 4.83 0.69 34.83
N GLY A 305 5.30 -0.49 35.25
CA GLY A 305 6.70 -0.71 35.65
C GLY A 305 7.53 -1.45 34.61
N GLY A 306 8.57 -0.80 34.06
CA GLY A 306 9.54 -1.40 33.13
C GLY A 306 9.34 -1.04 31.65
N GLU A 307 10.10 -1.69 30.77
CA GLU A 307 9.97 -1.58 29.31
C GLU A 307 9.47 -2.89 28.70
N PRO A 308 8.67 -2.82 27.62
CA PRO A 308 8.20 -4.02 26.94
C PRO A 308 9.39 -4.85 26.41
N PRO A 309 9.27 -6.19 26.36
CA PRO A 309 10.33 -7.06 25.92
C PRO A 309 10.42 -7.06 24.39
N VAL A 310 10.79 -5.92 23.80
CA VAL A 310 10.98 -5.74 22.36
C VAL A 310 12.46 -5.76 22.03
N ILE A 311 12.80 -6.47 20.96
CA ILE A 311 14.14 -6.48 20.38
C ILE A 311 13.95 -6.18 18.90
N CYS A 312 14.48 -5.04 18.44
CA CYS A 312 14.45 -4.64 17.05
C CYS A 312 15.86 -4.61 16.48
N LYS A 313 15.99 -4.99 15.20
CA LYS A 313 17.25 -5.01 14.49
C LYS A 313 17.03 -4.73 13.01
N SER A 314 17.63 -3.67 12.49
CA SER A 314 17.99 -3.61 11.07
C SER A 314 19.18 -4.55 10.88
N VAL A 315 18.93 -5.64 10.15
CA VAL A 315 19.90 -6.70 9.88
C VAL A 315 20.84 -6.23 8.78
N ASP A 316 20.26 -5.71 7.71
CA ASP A 316 20.93 -5.10 6.56
C ASP A 316 20.00 -4.04 5.91
N GLY A 317 20.26 -3.69 4.65
CA GLY A 317 19.44 -2.75 3.88
C GLY A 317 18.11 -3.33 3.38
N GLN A 318 17.83 -4.62 3.59
CA GLN A 318 16.63 -5.31 3.13
C GLN A 318 15.74 -5.78 4.28
N TRP A 319 16.34 -6.20 5.40
CA TRP A 319 15.64 -6.82 6.53
C TRP A 319 15.66 -5.92 7.77
N GLU A 320 14.47 -5.62 8.27
CA GLU A 320 14.27 -5.17 9.65
C GLU A 320 13.40 -6.18 10.39
N VAL A 321 13.86 -6.63 11.56
CA VAL A 321 13.20 -7.65 12.37
C VAL A 321 12.94 -7.11 13.76
N GLY A 322 11.69 -7.24 14.21
CA GLY A 322 11.28 -7.00 15.57
C GLY A 322 10.78 -8.30 16.20
N VAL A 323 11.13 -8.56 17.46
CA VAL A 323 10.63 -9.71 18.20
C VAL A 323 10.17 -9.25 19.56
N SER A 324 8.96 -9.68 19.93
CA SER A 324 8.46 -9.60 21.28
C SER A 324 7.79 -10.91 21.70
N LEU A 325 7.22 -10.91 22.90
CA LEU A 325 6.50 -12.05 23.45
C LEU A 325 5.00 -11.78 23.42
N THR A 326 4.23 -12.78 23.03
CA THR A 326 2.76 -12.71 23.06
C THR A 326 2.25 -12.67 24.51
N GLY A 327 1.04 -12.18 24.73
CA GLY A 327 0.39 -12.19 26.06
C GLY A 327 0.22 -13.60 26.65
N HIS A 328 -0.19 -13.73 27.92
CA HIS A 328 -0.45 -15.05 28.52
C HIS A 328 -1.59 -15.78 27.79
N GLY A 329 -1.37 -17.06 27.43
CA GLY A 329 -2.33 -17.87 26.67
C GLY A 329 -2.51 -17.47 25.21
N ALA A 330 -1.72 -16.52 24.70
CA ALA A 330 -1.80 -16.07 23.33
C ALA A 330 -1.03 -16.99 22.37
N GLN A 331 -1.52 -17.06 21.14
CA GLN A 331 -0.93 -17.78 20.02
C GLN A 331 0.15 -16.92 19.34
N PHE A 332 0.92 -17.52 18.44
CA PHE A 332 1.86 -16.81 17.57
C PHE A 332 1.18 -15.60 16.93
N ALA A 333 1.87 -14.46 16.94
CA ALA A 333 1.39 -13.23 16.34
C ALA A 333 2.44 -12.65 15.40
N GLN A 334 1.99 -11.98 14.34
CA GLN A 334 2.90 -11.36 13.40
C GLN A 334 2.36 -10.03 12.88
N VAL A 335 3.26 -9.13 12.50
CA VAL A 335 2.97 -7.93 11.71
C VAL A 335 4.11 -7.75 10.71
N SER A 336 3.84 -7.91 9.42
CA SER A 336 4.91 -7.90 8.43
C SER A 336 4.57 -7.18 7.13
N PHE A 337 5.64 -6.77 6.45
CA PHE A 337 5.62 -6.01 5.22
C PHE A 337 6.63 -6.56 4.23
N VAL A 338 6.24 -6.62 2.96
CA VAL A 338 7.14 -6.92 1.83
C VAL A 338 6.96 -5.81 0.81
N ASN A 339 8.03 -5.06 0.52
CA ASN A 339 7.99 -3.89 -0.37
C ASN A 339 6.83 -2.94 0.00
N LYS A 340 6.72 -2.62 1.30
CA LYS A 340 5.66 -1.77 1.91
C LYS A 340 4.25 -2.37 1.91
N ILE A 341 3.99 -3.50 1.23
CA ILE A 341 2.70 -4.20 1.21
C ILE A 341 2.51 -4.93 2.54
N ALA A 342 1.38 -4.72 3.20
CA ALA A 342 1.05 -5.38 4.46
C ALA A 342 0.67 -6.86 4.25
N THR A 343 1.54 -7.77 4.65
CA THR A 343 1.31 -9.23 4.57
C THR A 343 0.59 -9.71 5.83
N VAL A 344 -0.70 -9.37 5.91
CA VAL A 344 -1.53 -9.61 7.11
C VAL A 344 -1.69 -11.08 7.48
N ALA A 345 -1.53 -12.00 6.53
CA ALA A 345 -1.53 -13.44 6.75
C ALA A 345 -0.11 -14.03 6.91
N GLY A 346 0.94 -13.22 6.83
CA GLY A 346 2.33 -13.62 7.03
C GLY A 346 2.91 -14.25 5.76
N GLY A 347 3.51 -15.42 5.88
CA GLY A 347 4.11 -16.13 4.74
C GLY A 347 5.55 -16.55 4.99
N THR A 348 6.24 -16.88 3.91
CA THR A 348 7.55 -17.53 3.95
C THR A 348 8.63 -16.70 4.66
N HIS A 349 8.57 -15.36 4.58
CA HIS A 349 9.50 -14.44 5.26
C HIS A 349 9.31 -14.43 6.77
N VAL A 350 8.06 -14.44 7.24
CA VAL A 350 7.73 -14.53 8.68
C VAL A 350 8.16 -15.89 9.22
N ASP A 351 7.85 -16.97 8.50
CA ASP A 351 8.22 -18.32 8.89
C ASP A 351 9.73 -18.51 8.95
N HIS A 352 10.48 -17.92 8.02
CA HIS A 352 11.94 -17.92 8.02
C HIS A 352 12.51 -17.35 9.32
N VAL A 353 12.09 -16.13 9.69
CA VAL A 353 12.54 -15.45 10.91
C VAL A 353 12.12 -16.22 12.17
N ALA A 354 10.84 -16.61 12.26
CA ALA A 354 10.31 -17.31 13.41
C ALA A 354 11.00 -18.67 13.63
N ARG A 355 11.29 -19.40 12.54
CA ARG A 355 12.02 -20.67 12.58
C ARG A 355 13.45 -20.49 13.08
N LYS A 356 14.22 -19.52 12.54
CA LYS A 356 15.60 -19.26 12.99
C LYS A 356 15.66 -19.00 14.50
N ILE A 357 14.73 -18.23 15.04
CA ILE A 357 14.62 -17.98 16.49
C ILE A 357 14.28 -19.27 17.24
N ALA A 358 13.25 -20.00 16.81
CA ALA A 358 12.79 -21.21 17.47
C ALA A 358 13.87 -22.30 17.51
N THR A 359 14.53 -22.56 16.38
CA THR A 359 15.63 -23.54 16.28
C THR A 359 16.76 -23.19 17.24
N HIS A 360 17.15 -21.92 17.32
CA HIS A 360 18.21 -21.48 18.24
C HIS A 360 17.83 -21.69 19.72
N VAL A 361 16.59 -21.35 20.08
CA VAL A 361 16.09 -21.53 21.45
C VAL A 361 16.02 -23.02 21.81
N VAL A 362 15.48 -23.87 20.93
CA VAL A 362 15.41 -25.32 21.14
C VAL A 362 16.80 -25.92 21.32
N SER A 363 17.78 -25.53 20.49
CA SER A 363 19.17 -25.96 20.65
C SER A 363 19.72 -25.60 22.01
N TYR A 364 19.54 -24.34 22.44
CA TYR A 364 20.00 -23.89 23.76
C TYR A 364 19.34 -24.67 24.90
N MET A 365 18.03 -24.92 24.81
CA MET A 365 17.28 -25.65 25.83
C MET A 365 17.78 -27.09 25.96
N LYS A 366 18.05 -27.76 24.83
CA LYS A 366 18.63 -29.11 24.81
C LYS A 366 20.02 -29.14 25.44
N ASP A 367 20.88 -28.18 25.11
CA ASP A 367 22.25 -28.10 25.60
C ASP A 367 22.32 -27.78 27.11
N ARG A 368 21.38 -26.96 27.63
CA ARG A 368 21.38 -26.53 29.04
C ARG A 368 20.57 -27.38 29.98
N PHE A 369 19.43 -27.90 29.55
CA PHE A 369 18.46 -28.57 30.42
C PHE A 369 18.29 -30.07 30.09
N GLY A 370 18.93 -30.59 29.03
CA GLY A 370 18.79 -31.99 28.61
C GLY A 370 17.59 -32.21 27.67
N GLN A 371 16.98 -33.41 27.68
CA GLN A 371 15.76 -33.71 26.91
C GLN A 371 14.55 -32.92 27.46
N ALA A 372 14.52 -31.62 27.20
CA ALA A 372 13.31 -30.83 27.27
C ALA A 372 12.41 -31.24 26.09
N ASP A 373 11.17 -31.63 26.39
CA ASP A 373 10.12 -31.93 25.41
C ASP A 373 9.54 -30.63 24.82
N VAL A 374 10.42 -29.75 24.35
CA VAL A 374 10.08 -28.44 23.78
C VAL A 374 10.49 -28.46 22.32
N ASP A 375 9.51 -28.32 21.43
CA ASP A 375 9.74 -28.23 19.99
C ASP A 375 9.72 -26.78 19.48
N GLU A 376 9.93 -26.60 18.18
CA GLU A 376 9.93 -25.26 17.57
C GLU A 376 8.56 -24.59 17.60
N GLU A 377 7.47 -25.35 17.50
CA GLU A 377 6.11 -24.82 17.51
C GLU A 377 5.73 -24.31 18.90
N ASP A 378 6.17 -25.00 19.96
CA ASP A 378 6.03 -24.54 21.34
C ASP A 378 6.71 -23.19 21.55
N VAL A 379 7.92 -23.01 21.01
CA VAL A 379 8.62 -21.72 21.08
C VAL A 379 7.87 -20.66 20.28
N LYS A 380 7.49 -20.95 19.03
CA LYS A 380 6.81 -19.99 18.13
C LYS A 380 5.51 -19.46 18.72
N ARG A 381 4.70 -20.29 19.40
CA ARG A 381 3.45 -19.84 20.05
C ARG A 381 3.64 -18.69 21.03
N HIS A 382 4.85 -18.52 21.57
CA HIS A 382 5.19 -17.44 22.49
C HIS A 382 5.75 -16.18 21.82
N LEU A 383 5.96 -16.20 20.50
CA LEU A 383 6.58 -15.11 19.75
C LEU A 383 5.54 -14.19 19.11
N MET A 384 5.83 -12.89 19.18
CA MET A 384 5.25 -11.88 18.30
C MET A 384 6.36 -11.38 17.38
N VAL A 385 6.26 -11.65 16.08
CA VAL A 385 7.31 -11.36 15.10
C VAL A 385 6.90 -10.21 14.21
N PHE A 386 7.83 -9.29 13.98
CA PHE A 386 7.68 -8.16 13.07
C PHE A 386 8.74 -8.26 12.00
N VAL A 387 8.36 -8.11 10.74
CA VAL A 387 9.28 -8.19 9.60
C VAL A 387 8.99 -7.08 8.61
N ASN A 388 9.99 -6.27 8.28
CA ASN A 388 9.98 -5.41 7.10
C ASN A 388 11.03 -5.96 6.13
N LEU A 389 10.59 -6.37 4.94
CA LEU A 389 11.43 -6.95 3.91
C LEU A 389 11.35 -6.13 2.62
N LEU A 390 12.51 -5.75 2.08
CA LEU A 390 12.67 -5.26 0.71
C LEU A 390 13.29 -6.37 -0.16
N MET A 391 12.57 -6.81 -1.19
CA MET A 391 13.04 -7.87 -2.07
C MET A 391 12.66 -7.65 -3.53
N GLU A 392 13.39 -8.31 -4.42
CA GLU A 392 13.10 -8.32 -5.85
C GLU A 392 12.00 -9.34 -6.17
N SER A 393 11.06 -8.96 -7.04
CA SER A 393 10.05 -9.85 -7.61
C SER A 393 9.28 -10.73 -6.59
N PRO A 394 8.67 -10.14 -5.54
CA PRO A 394 7.88 -10.92 -4.57
C PRO A 394 6.67 -11.57 -5.25
N THR A 395 6.37 -12.80 -4.84
CA THR A 395 5.19 -13.56 -5.24
C THR A 395 4.31 -13.79 -4.03
N PHE A 396 3.01 -13.57 -4.18
CA PHE A 396 2.03 -13.64 -3.10
C PHE A 396 0.99 -14.73 -3.34
N ASP A 397 0.25 -15.07 -2.27
CA ASP A 397 -0.89 -16.00 -2.26
C ASP A 397 -1.96 -15.67 -3.30
N SER A 398 -2.13 -14.38 -3.59
CA SER A 398 -3.02 -13.88 -4.62
C SER A 398 -2.40 -12.64 -5.27
N PRO A 399 -2.51 -12.50 -6.60
CA PRO A 399 -2.15 -11.26 -7.29
C PRO A 399 -2.89 -10.03 -6.72
N THR A 400 -4.10 -10.26 -6.21
CA THR A 400 -5.04 -9.22 -5.84
C THR A 400 -4.97 -8.90 -4.36
N SER A 401 -5.16 -9.89 -3.48
CA SER A 401 -5.20 -9.63 -2.03
C SER A 401 -3.82 -9.43 -1.42
N ARG A 402 -2.77 -10.08 -1.95
CA ARG A 402 -1.37 -10.02 -1.47
C ARG A 402 -1.26 -10.10 0.05
N GLU A 403 -1.99 -11.03 0.66
CA GLU A 403 -2.09 -11.15 2.13
C GLU A 403 -0.94 -11.98 2.71
N ALA A 404 -0.35 -12.90 1.92
CA ALA A 404 0.80 -13.69 2.33
C ALA A 404 1.87 -13.81 1.24
N LEU A 405 3.15 -13.77 1.65
CA LEU A 405 4.28 -14.04 0.76
C LEU A 405 4.44 -15.55 0.53
N THR A 406 4.58 -15.96 -0.73
CA THR A 406 4.81 -17.35 -1.13
C THR A 406 6.16 -17.58 -1.80
N THR A 407 6.93 -16.52 -2.08
CA THR A 407 8.29 -16.64 -2.62
C THR A 407 9.14 -17.57 -1.76
N SER A 408 9.92 -18.44 -2.40
CA SER A 408 10.78 -19.37 -1.68
C SER A 408 11.95 -18.63 -1.01
N GLN A 409 12.51 -19.21 0.07
CA GLN A 409 13.58 -18.55 0.83
C GLN A 409 14.84 -18.31 0.01
N GLU A 410 15.11 -19.15 -0.98
CA GLU A 410 16.26 -19.06 -1.89
C GLU A 410 16.16 -17.84 -2.82
N GLU A 411 14.95 -17.32 -3.03
CA GLU A 411 14.65 -16.21 -3.93
C GLU A 411 14.50 -14.86 -3.20
N PHE A 412 14.76 -14.81 -1.88
CA PHE A 412 14.70 -13.55 -1.13
C PHE A 412 15.79 -12.55 -1.55
N GLY A 413 16.86 -13.02 -2.20
CA GLY A 413 18.01 -12.20 -2.58
C GLY A 413 18.99 -11.91 -1.44
N SER A 414 18.60 -12.15 -0.19
CA SER A 414 19.45 -12.10 0.99
C SER A 414 18.97 -13.04 2.09
N GLU A 415 19.90 -13.50 2.93
CA GLU A 415 19.59 -14.27 4.13
C GLU A 415 19.45 -13.33 5.34
N CYS A 416 18.41 -13.55 6.17
CA CYS A 416 18.21 -12.80 7.41
C CYS A 416 19.18 -13.28 8.51
N GLU A 417 20.40 -12.74 8.50
CA GLU A 417 21.47 -13.12 9.44
C GLU A 417 21.35 -12.40 10.80
N LEU A 418 20.68 -13.06 11.76
CA LEU A 418 20.54 -12.56 13.12
C LEU A 418 21.81 -12.80 13.95
N SER A 419 22.30 -11.78 14.65
CA SER A 419 23.53 -11.88 15.46
C SER A 419 23.37 -12.75 16.72
N HIS A 420 24.48 -13.29 17.24
CA HIS A 420 24.50 -13.99 18.53
C HIS A 420 23.90 -13.15 19.68
N LEU A 421 24.14 -11.83 19.69
CA LEU A 421 23.59 -10.93 20.70
C LEU A 421 22.06 -10.87 20.62
N PHE A 422 21.51 -10.83 19.40
CA PHE A 422 20.06 -10.85 19.18
C PHE A 422 19.43 -12.11 19.77
N TYR A 423 19.97 -13.28 19.42
CA TYR A 423 19.50 -14.54 19.97
C TYR A 423 19.61 -14.62 21.50
N ALA A 424 20.73 -14.16 22.07
CA ALA A 424 20.92 -14.15 23.51
C ALA A 424 19.89 -13.25 24.23
N MET A 425 19.53 -12.10 23.64
CA MET A 425 18.49 -11.22 24.18
C MET A 425 17.11 -11.89 24.11
N VAL A 426 16.74 -12.50 22.99
CA VAL A 426 15.45 -13.20 22.83
C VAL A 426 15.34 -14.32 23.85
N LEU A 427 16.37 -15.15 23.96
CA LEU A 427 16.44 -16.25 24.91
C LEU A 427 16.28 -15.76 26.36
N ARG A 428 16.98 -14.68 26.74
CA ARG A 428 16.87 -14.11 28.09
C ARG A 428 15.43 -13.68 28.40
N ARG A 429 14.73 -13.07 27.44
CA ARG A 429 13.32 -12.65 27.59
C ARG A 429 12.39 -13.86 27.72
N LEU A 430 12.56 -14.89 26.87
CA LEU A 430 11.78 -16.14 26.93
C LEU A 430 11.97 -16.89 28.25
N LEU A 431 13.22 -17.07 28.69
CA LEU A 431 13.53 -17.77 29.95
C LEU A 431 13.01 -17.02 31.18
N ALA A 432 13.06 -15.68 31.18
CA ALA A 432 12.49 -14.88 32.27
C ALA A 432 10.99 -15.16 32.46
N ARG A 433 10.26 -15.33 31.36
CA ARG A 433 8.84 -15.69 31.38
C ARG A 433 8.57 -17.12 31.88
N LEU A 434 9.47 -18.05 31.57
CA LEU A 434 9.35 -19.44 32.05
C LEU A 434 9.63 -19.56 33.55
N LYS A 435 10.56 -18.76 34.11
CA LYS A 435 10.90 -18.76 35.54
C LYS A 435 9.84 -18.14 36.46
N THR A 436 8.90 -17.38 35.90
CA THR A 436 7.74 -16.82 36.64
C THR A 436 6.58 -17.82 36.76
N LYS A 437 6.75 -19.04 36.26
CA LYS A 437 5.91 -20.21 36.55
C LYS A 437 6.69 -21.13 37.50
#